data_AF-A0A971AAW1-F1
#
_entry.id   AF-A0A971AAW1-F1
#
_cell.length_a   1.000
_cell.length_b   1.000
_cell.length_c   1.000
_cell.angle_alpha   90.00
_cell.angle_beta   90.00
_cell.angle_gamma   90.00
#
_symmetry.space_group_name_H-M   'P 1'
#
loop_
_entity.id
_entity.type
_entity.pdbx_description
1 polymer ?
#
loop_
_entity_poly.entity_id
_entity_poly.type
_entity_poly.pdbx_seq_one_letter_code
_entity_poly.pdbx_strand_id
1 'polypeptide(L)' 'GVDKLELGKGPAAIKAYLESIAGIVERGGYIPFCDHRCPPNVTPEDYLYYLDLKEEMFGQPR' A
#
# COMPACT_ATOMS: atom_id res chain seq x y z
N GLY A 1 -5.66 -2.90 7.89
CA GLY A 1 -4.38 -2.59 7.23
C GLY A 1 -4.45 -3.05 5.79
N VAL A 2 -3.44 -2.69 5.01
CA VAL A 2 -3.30 -3.08 3.60
C VAL A 2 -3.30 -4.61 3.46
N ASP A 3 -4.04 -5.12 2.48
CA ASP A 3 -3.97 -6.53 2.08
C ASP A 3 -2.60 -6.81 1.45
N LYS A 4 -1.74 -7.41 2.25
CA LYS A 4 -0.35 -7.72 1.88
C LYS A 4 -0.24 -8.74 0.75
N LEU A 5 -1.30 -9.48 0.41
CA LEU A 5 -1.27 -10.40 -0.72
C LEU A 5 -1.23 -9.67 -2.06
N GLU A 6 -1.74 -8.43 -2.14
CA GLU A 6 -1.67 -7.61 -3.35
C GLU A 6 -0.24 -7.16 -3.66
N LEU A 7 0.62 -7.01 -2.64
CA LEU A 7 2.03 -6.65 -2.80
C LEU A 7 2.81 -7.69 -3.63
N GLY A 8 2.44 -8.96 -3.52
CA GLY A 8 3.10 -10.05 -4.24
C GLY A 8 2.62 -10.24 -5.69
N LYS A 9 1.68 -9.41 -6.15
CA LYS A 9 1.12 -9.46 -7.51
C LYS A 9 1.73 -8.40 -8.45
N GLY A 10 2.68 -7.62 -7.95
CA GLY A 10 3.41 -6.61 -8.69
C GLY A 10 2.75 -5.22 -8.73
N PRO A 11 3.41 -4.23 -9.37
CA PRO A 11 3.10 -2.81 -9.20
C PRO A 11 1.67 -2.42 -9.63
N ALA A 12 1.15 -3.03 -10.69
CA ALA A 12 -0.20 -2.75 -11.18
C ALA A 12 -1.28 -3.15 -10.17
N ALA A 13 -1.12 -4.30 -9.51
CA ALA A 13 -2.04 -4.76 -8.48
C ALA A 13 -1.94 -3.90 -7.22
N ILE A 14 -0.72 -3.52 -6.83
CA ILE A 14 -0.47 -2.60 -5.71
C ILE A 14 -1.21 -1.28 -5.93
N LYS A 15 -1.04 -0.66 -7.10
CA LYS A 15 -1.69 0.61 -7.44
C LYS A 15 -3.22 0.49 -7.42
N ALA A 16 -3.76 -0.53 -8.08
CA ALA A 16 -5.21 -0.76 -8.11
C ALA A 16 -5.78 -0.95 -6.69
N TYR A 17 -5.07 -1.67 -5.83
CA TYR A 17 -5.47 -1.85 -4.44
C TYR A 17 -5.43 -0.55 -3.63
N LEU A 18 -4.34 0.23 -3.72
CA LEU A 18 -4.23 1.51 -3.00
C LEU A 18 -5.30 2.52 -3.46
N GLU A 19 -5.62 2.56 -4.76
CA GLU A 19 -6.71 3.36 -5.29
C GLU A 19 -8.08 2.93 -4.71
N SER A 20 -8.31 1.62 -4.57
CA SER A 20 -9.59 1.10 -4.04
C SER A 20 -9.86 1.51 -2.59
N ILE A 21 -8.80 1.76 -1.79
CA ILE A 21 -8.92 2.14 -0.37
C ILE A 21 -8.79 3.65 -0.15
N ALA A 22 -8.49 4.44 -1.18
CA ALA A 22 -8.20 5.87 -1.03
C ALA A 22 -9.33 6.65 -0.34
N GLY A 23 -10.58 6.40 -0.71
CA GLY A 23 -11.73 7.05 -0.06
C GLY A 23 -11.93 6.65 1.42
N ILE A 24 -11.48 5.47 1.82
CA ILE A 24 -11.51 5.02 3.22
C ILE A 24 -10.39 5.71 4.01
N VAL A 25 -9.20 5.83 3.41
CA VAL A 25 -8.08 6.58 4.00
C VAL A 25 -8.47 8.05 4.22
N GLU A 26 -9.09 8.67 3.23
CA GLU A 26 -9.54 10.07 3.28
C GLU A 26 -10.59 10.32 4.38
N ARG A 27 -11.55 9.40 4.56
CA ARG A 27 -12.52 9.48 5.68
C ARG A 27 -11.88 9.41 7.07
N GLY A 28 -10.64 8.94 7.17
CA GLY A 28 -9.96 8.72 8.44
C GLY A 28 -10.39 7.44 9.16
N GLY A 29 -9.72 7.15 10.28
CA GLY A 29 -9.94 5.90 11.05
C GLY A 29 -9.30 4.65 10.45
N TYR A 30 -8.57 4.80 9.33
CA TYR A 30 -7.85 3.73 8.66
C TYR A 30 -6.39 4.14 8.42
N ILE A 31 -5.45 3.35 8.93
CA ILE A 31 -4.01 3.55 8.70
C ILE A 31 -3.57 2.59 7.57
N PRO A 32 -3.21 3.08 6.37
CA PRO A 32 -2.86 2.27 5.21
C PRO A 32 -1.44 1.69 5.34
N PHE A 33 -1.24 0.77 6.28
CA PHE A 33 0.05 0.11 6.53
C PHE A 33 -0.04 -1.40 6.29
N CYS A 34 1.10 -2.02 5.93
CA CYS A 34 1.21 -3.46 5.71
C CYS A 34 0.97 -4.19 7.03
N ASP A 35 -0.13 -4.92 7.10
CA ASP A 35 -0.56 -5.53 8.35
C ASP A 35 0.34 -6.73 8.74
N HIS A 36 0.83 -6.71 9.98
CA HIS A 36 1.79 -7.67 10.56
C HIS A 36 3.18 -7.70 9.90
N ARG A 37 3.36 -8.55 8.88
CA ARG A 37 4.66 -8.81 8.22
C ARG A 37 4.48 -8.84 6.72
N CYS A 38 5.46 -8.33 5.98
CA CYS A 38 5.52 -8.48 4.53
C CYS A 38 5.66 -9.98 4.16
N PRO A 39 4.86 -10.52 3.23
CA PRO A 39 4.98 -11.90 2.76
C PRO A 39 6.35 -12.16 2.10
N PRO A 40 6.90 -13.39 2.21
CA PRO A 40 8.21 -13.73 1.66
C PRO A 40 8.26 -13.72 0.12
N ASN A 41 7.10 -13.73 -0.55
CA ASN A 41 6.98 -13.68 -2.00
C ASN A 41 6.89 -12.25 -2.57
N VAL A 42 6.96 -11.22 -1.72
CA VAL A 42 7.05 -9.82 -2.17
C VAL A 42 8.51 -9.50 -2.44
N THR A 43 8.81 -9.02 -3.66
CA THR A 43 10.16 -8.60 -4.01
C THR A 43 10.51 -7.30 -3.27
N PRO A 44 11.80 -7.03 -2.97
CA PRO A 44 12.21 -5.73 -2.43
C PRO A 44 11.73 -4.55 -3.28
N GLU A 45 11.74 -4.71 -4.61
CA GLU A 45 11.32 -3.70 -5.58
C GLU A 45 9.82 -3.38 -5.46
N ASP A 46 8.97 -4.40 -5.38
CA ASP A 46 7.52 -4.22 -5.20
C ASP A 46 7.20 -3.58 -3.84
N TYR A 47 7.96 -3.93 -2.80
CA TYR A 47 7.79 -3.36 -1.47
C TYR A 47 8.18 -1.87 -1.43
N LEU A 48 9.29 -1.49 -2.08
CA LEU A 48 9.71 -0.09 -2.21
C LEU A 48 8.70 0.70 -3.03
N TYR A 49 8.24 0.16 -4.17
CA TYR A 49 7.18 0.77 -4.97
C TYR A 49 5.91 1.05 -4.15
N TYR A 50 5.49 0.09 -3.32
CA TYR A 50 4.38 0.28 -2.39
C TYR A 50 4.62 1.42 -1.40
N LEU A 51 5.81 1.52 -0.81
CA LEU A 51 6.13 2.58 0.15
C LEU A 51 6.07 3.96 -0.50
N ASP A 52 6.71 4.12 -1.66
CA ASP A 52 6.76 5.37 -2.41
C ASP A 52 5.36 5.80 -2.83
N LEU A 53 4.58 4.89 -3.44
CA LEU A 53 3.22 5.19 -3.89
C LEU A 53 2.29 5.51 -2.70
N LYS A 54 2.40 4.77 -1.59
CA LYS A 54 1.63 5.06 -0.37
C LYS A 54 1.97 6.44 0.20
N GLU A 55 3.25 6.84 0.18
CA GLU A 55 3.66 8.19 0.61
C GLU A 55 3.12 9.27 -0.35
N GLU A 56 3.18 9.05 -1.66
CA GLU A 56 2.61 9.97 -2.65
C GLU A 56 1.10 10.15 -2.47
N MET A 57 0.37 9.06 -2.25
CA MET A 57 -1.10 9.09 -2.15
C MET A 57 -1.61 9.58 -0.80
N PHE A 58 -0.92 9.24 0.30
CA PHE A 58 -1.46 9.38 1.67
C PHE A 58 -0.51 10.08 2.64
N GLY A 59 0.67 10.51 2.19
CA GLY A 59 1.64 11.24 3.00
C GLY A 59 1.10 12.61 3.40
N GLN A 60 1.54 13.10 4.57
CA GLN A 60 1.25 14.49 4.96
C GLN A 60 2.17 15.42 4.17
N PRO A 61 1.68 16.56 3.67
CA PRO A 61 2.55 17.60 3.12
C PRO A 61 3.52 18.06 4.21
N ARG A 62 4.80 18.20 3.84
CA ARG A 62 5.86 18.71 4.72
C ARG A 62 5.69 20.19 5.04
#